data_AF-A0A851F779-F1
#
_entry.id   AF-A0A851F779-F1
#
_cell.length_a   1.000
_cell.length_b   1.000
_cell.length_c   1.000
_cell.angle_alpha   90.00
_cell.angle_beta   90.00
_cell.angle_gamma   90.00
#
_symmetry.space_group_name_H-M   'P 1'
#
loop_
_entity.id
_entity.type
_entity.pdbx_description
1 polymer ?
#
loop_
_entity_poly.entity_id
_entity_poly.type
_entity_poly.pdbx_seq_one_letter_code
_entity_poly.pdbx_strand_id
1 'polypeptide(L)'
;TAVPRRVSPGVTVVLLSLGVPRGNSGGDTLLLSRLERDTEPLNVRIPTGGCQAPLHSILSDFESIQREQKETNSCTDRQEWWARRSQLDLRMKTLIQSLESEVLGCWRGLLLPRIPGISAAVAEESARLIPELRECGWKNL
;
A
#
# COMPACT_ATOMS: atom_id res chain seq x y z
N THR A 1 -6.43 -14.40 16.77
CA THR A 1 -7.07 -14.06 15.47
C THR A 1 -7.06 -15.32 14.62
N ALA A 2 -8.14 -15.68 13.91
CA ALA A 2 -8.21 -16.96 13.20
C ALA A 2 -7.26 -16.98 11.98
N VAL A 3 -6.51 -18.07 11.83
CA VAL A 3 -5.60 -18.29 10.70
C VAL A 3 -6.41 -18.58 9.42
N PRO A 4 -6.15 -17.90 8.29
CA PRO A 4 -6.89 -18.12 7.05
C PRO A 4 -6.61 -19.52 6.48
N ARG A 5 -7.60 -20.41 6.53
CA ARG A 5 -7.50 -21.77 5.97
C ARG A 5 -8.09 -21.94 4.57
N ARG A 6 -8.84 -20.95 4.09
CA ARG A 6 -9.54 -20.98 2.79
C ARG A 6 -8.78 -20.29 1.65
N VAL A 7 -7.56 -19.81 1.91
CA VAL A 7 -6.71 -19.21 0.87
C VAL A 7 -6.03 -20.33 0.09
N SER A 8 -6.08 -20.27 -1.24
CA SER A 8 -5.38 -21.24 -2.08
C SER A 8 -3.87 -21.22 -1.80
N PRO A 9 -3.20 -22.38 -1.75
CA PRO A 9 -1.75 -22.39 -1.54
C PRO A 9 -1.03 -21.63 -2.66
N GLY A 10 -0.01 -20.86 -2.30
CA GLY A 10 0.72 -19.97 -3.21
C GLY A 10 0.03 -18.62 -3.49
N VAL A 11 -1.19 -18.39 -2.99
CA VAL A 11 -1.88 -17.10 -3.11
C VAL A 11 -1.68 -16.28 -1.83
N THR A 12 -1.34 -15.00 -2.02
CA THR A 12 -1.35 -13.99 -0.97
C THR A 12 -2.49 -13.02 -1.24
N VAL A 13 -3.33 -12.78 -0.23
CA VAL A 13 -4.39 -11.76 -0.31
C VAL A 13 -3.92 -10.55 0.48
N VAL A 14 -3.88 -9.38 -0.19
CA VAL A 14 -3.61 -8.10 0.48
C VAL A 14 -4.85 -7.23 0.40
N LEU A 15 -5.33 -6.81 1.56
CA LEU A 15 -6.42 -5.87 1.70
C LEU A 15 -5.86 -4.50 2.10
N LEU A 16 -6.24 -3.48 1.34
CA LEU A 16 -6.00 -2.08 1.66
C LEU A 16 -7.34 -1.45 2.03
N SER A 17 -7.43 -0.82 3.20
CA SER A 17 -8.67 -0.20 3.68
C SER A 17 -8.38 1.09 4.43
N LEU A 18 -9.29 2.06 4.35
CA LEU A 18 -9.19 3.29 5.13
C LEU A 18 -9.62 2.99 6.57
N GLY A 19 -8.70 3.21 7.50
CA GLY A 19 -8.93 3.06 8.93
C GLY A 19 -9.51 4.32 9.54
N VAL A 20 -10.41 4.14 10.52
CA VAL A 20 -10.86 5.25 11.37
C VAL A 20 -9.69 5.66 12.28
N PRO A 21 -9.31 6.96 12.31
CA PRO A 21 -8.26 7.43 13.20
C PRO A 21 -8.61 7.09 14.66
N ARG A 22 -7.67 6.47 15.37
CA ARG A 22 -7.80 6.19 16.81
C ARG A 22 -7.14 7.32 17.58
N GLY A 23 -7.95 8.13 18.26
CA GLY A 23 -7.49 9.26 19.07
C GLY A 23 -7.55 10.61 18.35
N ASN A 24 -6.82 11.61 18.86
CA ASN A 24 -6.89 13.01 18.40
C ASN A 24 -5.97 13.32 17.20
N SER A 25 -5.39 12.30 16.56
CA SER A 25 -4.60 12.46 15.33
C SER A 25 -5.58 12.61 14.16
N GLY A 26 -5.89 13.85 13.77
CA GLY A 26 -6.85 14.19 12.71
C GLY A 26 -6.41 13.85 11.28
N GLY A 27 -5.69 12.75 11.09
CA GLY A 27 -5.16 12.32 9.80
C GLY A 27 -5.70 10.96 9.37
N ASP A 28 -5.78 10.77 8.05
CA ASP A 28 -6.11 9.49 7.46
C ASP A 28 -5.14 8.38 7.92
N THR A 29 -5.64 7.15 8.00
CA THR A 29 -4.82 5.97 8.30
C THR A 29 -5.14 4.88 7.28
N LEU A 30 -4.13 4.32 6.62
CA LEU A 30 -4.27 3.16 5.74
C LEU A 30 -4.02 1.88 6.54
N LEU A 31 -4.97 0.94 6.51
CA LEU A 31 -4.82 -0.40 7.07
C LEU A 31 -4.48 -1.37 5.94
N LEU A 32 -3.29 -1.99 6.04
CA LEU A 32 -2.82 -3.06 5.17
C LEU A 32 -2.92 -4.39 5.92
N SER A 33 -3.75 -5.30 5.42
CA SER A 33 -3.91 -6.65 5.96
C SER A 33 -3.44 -7.67 4.94
N ARG A 34 -2.40 -8.44 5.27
CA ARG A 34 -1.88 -9.53 4.44
C ARG A 34 -2.30 -10.87 5.02
N LEU A 35 -2.91 -11.69 4.16
CA LEU A 35 -3.46 -13.00 4.49
C LEU A 35 -2.79 -14.05 3.61
N GLU A 36 -2.20 -15.05 4.25
CA GLU A 36 -1.64 -16.23 3.60
C GLU A 36 -2.27 -17.47 4.21
N ARG A 37 -2.28 -18.55 3.44
CA ARG A 37 -2.75 -19.84 3.94
C ARG A 37 -1.87 -20.29 5.10
N ASP A 38 -2.51 -20.72 6.19
CA ASP A 38 -1.84 -21.31 7.36
C ASP A 38 -0.82 -20.40 8.09
N THR A 39 -0.83 -19.09 7.80
CA THR A 39 -0.01 -18.07 8.47
C THR A 39 -0.88 -17.08 9.24
N GLU A 40 -0.40 -16.56 10.37
CA GLU A 40 -1.11 -15.51 11.10
C GLU A 40 -1.27 -14.23 10.23
N PRO A 41 -2.46 -13.62 10.20
CA PRO A 41 -2.68 -12.37 9.47
C PRO A 41 -1.73 -11.24 9.92
N LEU A 42 -0.98 -10.69 8.98
CA LEU A 42 -0.19 -9.48 9.22
C LEU A 42 -1.08 -8.25 9.03
N ASN A 43 -1.16 -7.40 10.04
CA ASN A 43 -1.95 -6.17 10.00
C ASN A 43 -1.09 -4.97 10.33
N VAL A 44 -0.99 -4.01 9.40
CA VAL A 44 -0.18 -2.81 9.55
C VAL A 44 -1.07 -1.58 9.43
N ARG A 45 -0.94 -0.66 10.39
CA ARG A 45 -1.55 0.67 10.32
C ARG A 45 -0.50 1.67 9.86
N ILE A 46 -0.81 2.39 8.80
CA ILE A 46 0.05 3.38 8.19
C ILE A 46 -0.61 4.74 8.37
N PRO A 47 -0.16 5.56 9.33
CA PRO A 47 -0.66 6.93 9.50
C PRO A 47 -0.23 7.78 8.30
N THR A 48 -1.18 8.38 7.58
CA THR A 48 -0.89 9.19 6.39
C THR A 48 -1.07 10.69 6.62
N GLY A 49 -1.49 11.10 7.83
CA GLY A 49 -1.71 12.51 8.17
C GLY A 49 -0.46 13.39 8.25
N GLY A 50 0.74 12.79 8.31
CA GLY A 50 2.02 13.51 8.33
C GLY A 50 2.79 13.44 7.00
N CYS A 51 2.22 12.80 5.97
CA CYS A 51 2.86 12.67 4.67
C CYS A 51 2.70 13.96 3.87
N GLN A 52 3.65 14.25 2.97
CA GLN A 52 3.58 15.42 2.08
C GLN A 52 2.33 15.40 1.19
N ALA A 53 1.86 14.20 0.84
CA ALA A 53 0.60 13.96 0.14
C ALA A 53 -0.32 13.11 1.04
N PRO A 54 -1.33 13.71 1.70
CA PRO A 54 -2.26 12.95 2.51
C PRO A 54 -3.14 12.06 1.61
N LEU A 55 -3.57 10.92 2.15
CA LEU A 55 -4.26 9.89 1.36
C LEU A 55 -5.55 10.40 0.72
N HIS A 56 -6.37 11.19 1.42
CA HIS A 56 -7.58 11.79 0.82
C HIS A 56 -7.29 12.65 -0.42
N SER A 57 -6.17 13.40 -0.45
CA SER A 57 -5.80 14.20 -1.62
C SER A 57 -5.46 13.32 -2.81
N ILE A 58 -4.70 12.24 -2.59
CA ILE A 58 -4.39 11.25 -3.63
C ILE A 58 -5.67 10.60 -4.17
N LEU A 59 -6.62 10.26 -3.29
CA LEU A 59 -7.90 9.68 -3.70
C LEU A 59 -8.77 10.68 -4.49
N SER A 60 -8.80 11.95 -4.07
CA SER A 60 -9.49 13.02 -4.79
C SER A 60 -8.89 13.25 -6.19
N ASP A 61 -7.56 13.25 -6.30
CA ASP A 61 -6.88 13.37 -7.58
C ASP A 61 -7.20 12.19 -8.52
N PHE A 62 -7.27 10.98 -7.97
CA PHE A 62 -7.67 9.79 -8.71
C PHE A 62 -9.10 9.92 -9.26
N GLU A 63 -10.05 10.36 -8.42
CA GLU A 63 -11.43 10.62 -8.85
C GLU A 63 -11.50 11.69 -9.95
N SER A 64 -10.70 12.75 -9.85
CA SER A 64 -10.62 13.77 -10.91
C SER A 64 -10.11 13.19 -12.22
N ILE A 65 -9.03 12.40 -12.19
CA ILE A 65 -8.49 11.74 -13.37
C ILE A 65 -9.55 10.82 -14.01
N GLN A 66 -10.29 10.05 -13.21
CA GLN A 66 -11.36 9.19 -13.72
C GLN A 66 -12.48 9.99 -14.41
N ARG A 67 -12.87 11.14 -13.83
CA ARG A 67 -13.88 12.02 -14.41
C ARG A 67 -13.41 12.60 -15.74
N GLU A 68 -12.21 13.16 -15.78
CA GLU A 68 -11.62 13.77 -16.97
C GLU A 68 -11.33 12.73 -18.07
N GLN A 69 -10.99 11.49 -17.70
CA GLN A 69 -10.86 10.38 -18.65
C GLN A 69 -12.20 10.06 -19.33
N LYS A 70 -13.30 10.08 -18.58
CA LYS A 70 -14.65 9.86 -19.14
C LYS A 70 -15.02 10.97 -20.14
N GLU A 71 -14.69 12.21 -19.83
CA GLU A 71 -14.90 13.35 -20.73
C GLU A 71 -14.02 13.25 -21.98
N THR A 72 -12.74 12.90 -21.82
CA THR A 72 -11.80 12.73 -22.94
C THR A 72 -12.24 11.64 -23.90
N ASN A 73 -12.87 10.56 -23.42
CA ASN A 73 -13.41 9.50 -24.28
C ASN A 73 -14.53 9.98 -25.22
N SER A 74 -15.17 11.12 -24.93
CA SER A 74 -16.18 11.73 -25.80
C SER A 74 -15.61 12.75 -26.80
N CYS A 75 -14.31 13.05 -26.74
CA CYS A 75 -13.64 13.97 -27.66
C CYS A 75 -13.47 13.32 -29.04
N THR A 76 -13.93 14.00 -30.08
CA THR A 76 -13.86 13.54 -31.48
C THR A 76 -12.65 14.08 -32.24
N ASP A 77 -12.04 15.17 -31.76
CA ASP A 77 -10.83 15.71 -32.37
C ASP A 77 -9.63 14.84 -31.98
N ARG A 78 -8.93 14.31 -33.00
CA ARG A 78 -7.84 13.36 -32.78
C ARG A 78 -6.65 14.00 -32.05
N GLN A 79 -6.27 15.23 -32.40
CA GLN A 79 -5.08 15.85 -31.82
C GLN A 79 -5.31 16.23 -30.37
N GLU A 80 -6.47 16.82 -30.08
CA GLU A 80 -6.91 17.16 -28.74
C GLU A 80 -7.09 15.91 -27.88
N TRP A 81 -7.70 14.85 -28.42
CA TRP A 81 -7.85 13.57 -27.73
C TRP A 81 -6.50 12.99 -27.30
N TRP A 82 -5.52 12.94 -28.21
CA TRP A 82 -4.18 12.43 -27.88
C TRP A 82 -3.47 13.29 -26.85
N ALA A 83 -3.56 14.62 -26.94
CA ALA A 83 -2.97 15.54 -25.99
C ALA A 83 -3.55 15.34 -24.57
N ARG A 84 -4.89 15.35 -24.45
CA ARG A 84 -5.59 15.14 -23.17
C ARG A 84 -5.29 13.77 -22.59
N ARG A 85 -5.33 12.70 -23.40
CA ARG A 85 -5.05 11.34 -22.94
C ARG A 85 -3.61 11.17 -22.45
N SER A 86 -2.65 11.83 -23.09
CA SER A 86 -1.24 11.81 -22.67
C SER A 86 -1.03 12.56 -21.36
N GLN A 87 -1.72 13.70 -21.16
CA GLN A 87 -1.67 14.44 -19.90
C GLN A 87 -2.28 13.63 -18.74
N LEU A 88 -3.41 12.95 -18.98
CA LEU A 88 -4.02 12.05 -17.99
C LEU A 88 -3.09 10.89 -17.63
N ASP A 89 -2.39 10.32 -18.61
CA ASP A 89 -1.42 9.25 -18.38
C ASP A 89 -0.28 9.69 -17.47
N LEU A 90 0.28 10.89 -17.74
CA LEU A 90 1.33 11.48 -16.90
C LEU A 90 0.84 11.73 -15.47
N ARG A 91 -0.38 12.27 -15.32
CA ARG A 91 -0.97 12.50 -13.98
C ARG A 91 -1.19 11.20 -13.22
N MET A 92 -1.69 10.15 -13.88
CA MET A 92 -1.85 8.84 -13.27
C MET A 92 -0.51 8.25 -12.84
N LYS A 93 0.54 8.40 -13.66
CA LYS A 93 1.90 7.97 -13.31
C LYS A 93 2.40 8.68 -12.05
N THR A 94 2.29 10.01 -11.98
CA THR A 94 2.69 10.78 -10.80
C THR A 94 1.89 10.36 -9.56
N LEU A 95 0.58 10.15 -9.71
CA LEU A 95 -0.29 9.70 -8.63
C LEU A 95 0.15 8.35 -8.05
N ILE A 96 0.43 7.37 -8.91
CA ILE A 96 0.93 6.05 -8.49
C ILE A 96 2.28 6.19 -7.77
N GLN A 97 3.19 7.03 -8.30
CA GLN A 97 4.47 7.29 -7.65
C GLN A 97 4.30 7.87 -6.25
N SER A 98 3.41 8.84 -6.05
CA SER A 98 3.12 9.41 -4.73
C SER A 98 2.48 8.39 -3.79
N LEU A 99 1.59 7.53 -4.28
CA LEU A 99 1.03 6.44 -3.47
C LEU A 99 2.13 5.45 -3.03
N GLU A 100 3.07 5.14 -3.90
CA GLU A 100 4.19 4.24 -3.58
C GLU A 100 5.20 4.87 -2.62
N SER A 101 5.63 6.12 -2.84
CA SER A 101 6.70 6.76 -2.06
C SER A 101 6.21 7.36 -0.75
N GLU A 102 5.10 8.11 -0.79
CA GLU A 102 4.64 8.94 0.33
C GLU A 102 3.67 8.18 1.24
N VAL A 103 2.79 7.36 0.66
CA VAL A 103 1.77 6.63 1.44
C VAL A 103 2.30 5.26 1.87
N LEU A 104 2.68 4.41 0.92
CA LEU A 104 3.14 3.06 1.24
C LEU A 104 4.57 3.06 1.78
N GLY A 105 5.47 3.86 1.18
CA GLY A 105 6.86 3.96 1.58
C GLY A 105 7.53 2.59 1.69
N CYS A 106 8.07 2.28 2.87
CA CYS A 106 8.69 0.98 3.14
C CYS A 106 7.70 -0.20 3.14
N TRP A 107 6.41 0.06 3.39
CA TRP A 107 5.37 -0.97 3.47
C TRP A 107 4.97 -1.55 2.11
N ARG A 108 5.38 -0.93 0.99
CA ARG A 108 5.14 -1.46 -0.36
C ARG A 108 5.65 -2.89 -0.55
N GLY A 109 6.69 -3.28 0.19
CA GLY A 109 7.22 -4.65 0.17
C GLY A 109 6.21 -5.71 0.63
N LEU A 110 5.18 -5.32 1.40
CA LEU A 110 4.10 -6.22 1.80
C LEU A 110 3.13 -6.57 0.67
N LEU A 111 3.13 -5.80 -0.43
CA LEU A 111 2.37 -6.10 -1.65
C LEU A 111 3.05 -7.19 -2.49
N LEU A 112 4.34 -7.45 -2.26
CA LEU A 112 5.11 -8.39 -3.05
C LEU A 112 4.84 -9.83 -2.60
N PRO A 113 4.78 -10.78 -3.54
CA PRO A 113 4.67 -12.19 -3.21
C PRO A 113 5.88 -12.63 -2.40
N ARG A 114 5.67 -13.58 -1.48
CA ARG A 114 6.76 -14.15 -0.71
C ARG A 114 7.65 -14.99 -1.63
N ILE A 115 8.94 -14.72 -1.64
CA ILE A 115 9.89 -15.45 -2.46
C ILE A 115 10.23 -16.79 -1.77
N PRO A 116 9.98 -17.95 -2.40
CA PRO A 116 10.37 -19.24 -1.86
C PRO A 116 11.90 -19.29 -1.63
N GLY A 117 12.34 -19.87 -0.51
CA GLY A 117 13.76 -20.03 -0.19
C GLY A 117 14.41 -18.85 0.55
N ILE A 118 13.96 -17.61 0.33
CA ILE A 118 14.44 -16.44 1.10
C ILE A 118 14.00 -16.51 2.57
N SER A 119 12.87 -17.17 2.83
CA SER A 119 12.32 -17.27 4.19
C SER A 119 13.25 -17.93 5.21
N ALA A 120 14.13 -18.85 4.80
CA ALA A 120 15.05 -19.51 5.72
C ALA A 120 16.20 -18.58 6.12
N ALA A 121 16.81 -17.91 5.14
CA ALA A 121 17.86 -16.92 5.39
C ALA A 121 17.34 -15.72 6.20
N VAL A 122 16.13 -15.23 5.89
CA VAL A 122 15.49 -14.15 6.66
C VAL A 122 15.14 -14.61 8.09
N ALA A 123 14.70 -15.86 8.26
CA ALA A 123 14.42 -16.39 9.59
C ALA A 123 15.70 -16.48 10.45
N GLU A 124 16.79 -16.99 9.87
CA GLU A 124 18.09 -17.05 10.54
C GLU A 124 18.58 -15.65 10.95
N GLU A 125 18.56 -14.70 10.02
CA GLU A 125 18.99 -13.34 10.30
C GLU A 125 18.09 -12.66 11.34
N SER A 126 16.77 -12.85 11.26
CA SER A 126 15.85 -12.32 12.27
C SER A 126 16.12 -12.90 13.66
N ALA A 127 16.48 -14.18 13.77
CA ALA A 127 16.82 -14.82 15.04
C ALA A 127 18.11 -14.26 15.65
N ARG A 128 19.05 -13.80 14.81
CA ARG A 128 20.28 -13.11 15.25
C ARG A 128 20.02 -11.67 15.69
N LEU A 129 19.15 -10.95 14.99
CA LEU A 129 18.83 -9.55 15.28
C LEU A 129 17.93 -9.38 16.52
N ILE A 130 17.05 -10.34 16.82
CA ILE A 130 16.12 -10.25 17.96
C ILE A 130 16.83 -9.98 19.30
N PRO A 131 17.91 -10.72 19.68
CA PRO A 131 18.70 -10.41 20.87
C PRO A 131 19.26 -8.97 20.90
N GLU A 132 19.86 -8.51 19.79
CA GLU A 132 20.46 -7.17 19.70
C GLU A 132 19.41 -6.07 19.85
N LEU A 133 18.22 -6.26 19.26
CA LEU A 133 17.11 -5.32 19.39
C LEU A 133 16.59 -5.27 20.83
N ARG A 134 16.59 -6.41 21.54
CA ARG A 134 16.21 -6.46 22.97
C ARG A 134 17.20 -5.70 23.84
N GLU A 135 18.50 -5.81 23.57
CA GLU A 135 19.53 -5.00 24.26
C GLU A 135 19.33 -3.50 24.01
N CYS A 136 18.88 -3.13 22.81
CA CYS A 136 18.49 -1.77 22.45
C CYS A 136 17.14 -1.31 23.06
N GLY A 137 16.49 -2.12 23.90
CA GLY A 137 15.26 -1.75 24.60
C GLY A 137 13.95 -2.09 23.88
N TRP A 138 13.99 -2.83 22.78
CA TRP A 138 12.78 -3.32 22.10
C TRP A 138 12.22 -4.55 22.80
N LYS A 139 11.21 -4.35 23.66
CA LYS A 139 10.70 -5.39 24.58
C LYS A 139 9.56 -6.26 24.03
N ASN A 140 8.99 -5.93 22.87
CA ASN A 140 7.84 -6.62 22.27
C ASN A 140 8.06 -6.91 20.78
N LEU A 141 9.00 -7.80 20.47
CA LEU A 141 9.22 -8.38 19.14
C LEU A 141 8.74 -9.82 19.10
#